data_AF-A0A1S3HBM0-F1
#
_entry.id   AF-A0A1S3HBM0-F1
#
_cell.length_a   1.000
_cell.length_b   1.000
_cell.length_c   1.000
_cell.angle_alpha   90.00
_cell.angle_beta   90.00
_cell.angle_gamma   90.00
#
_symmetry.space_group_name_H-M   'P 1'
#
loop_
_entity.id
_entity.type
_entity.pdbx_description
1 polymer ?
#
loop_
_entity_poly.entity_id
_entity_poly.type
_entity_poly.pdbx_seq_one_letter_code
_entity_poly.pdbx_strand_id
1 'polypeptide(L)'
;MFHMIPGKYLPNAVLETREQPGGISRIECAAECQSNPKCKSFNIRSANTVCELNSAVDFTPTKVALVDDTASRHYAKVPHDCADYNGVDGVHCINVNSMKRQLRVSCEEGWTVLMRRTGPELSFDRSWLEYRDGFGDVTGDHWLGLEAFHHLTYQGNYSLMVEVRSMITGNYYWEIHHGFRIGPESEKYVFNEFPQGVGNLSQNAVYWSFMFGMPFSTFDAENDYDDNRNCAEAFQGDGVNGVHNIYVKSMGKQLRVSCEAGWTVLMRRTGPDLNFNRSWTDYRIGFGDVTGDYWLGLEAFHHLTYQGNYSLMVEVRSLPTDNYYWEIHHGFRIGPESEKYVFNEFSQGDGTLIQDPEYWPSHFGMPFTTFDNDNDDENDRDCAELFQGGWWYRECTLIALTARMATTGNCTQFCFAHFKHFGVPKGERGVKTHLLNWAVMKIKKIE
;
A
#
# COMPACT_ATOMS: atom_id res chain seq x y z
N MET A 1 24.56 17.09 35.23
CA MET A 1 24.90 17.66 33.93
C MET A 1 26.26 17.05 33.59
N PHE A 2 26.35 16.70 32.32
CA PHE A 2 27.47 16.39 31.44
C PHE A 2 28.64 15.50 31.91
N HIS A 3 28.73 14.35 31.28
CA HIS A 3 29.49 14.23 30.02
C HIS A 3 28.53 13.80 28.89
N MET A 4 28.41 14.57 27.81
CA MET A 4 29.12 14.53 26.50
C MET A 4 28.76 13.33 25.60
N ILE A 5 27.89 13.60 24.63
CA ILE A 5 27.68 12.83 23.39
C ILE A 5 28.72 13.33 22.37
N PRO A 6 29.39 12.46 21.61
CA PRO A 6 30.22 12.90 20.49
C PRO A 6 29.35 13.65 19.47
N GLY A 7 29.56 14.96 19.32
CA GLY A 7 29.19 15.67 18.10
C GLY A 7 28.13 16.77 18.15
N LYS A 8 27.53 17.16 19.29
CA LYS A 8 26.66 18.36 19.33
C LYS A 8 26.82 19.18 20.62
N TYR A 9 27.18 20.45 20.46
CA TYR A 9 27.18 21.48 21.49
C TYR A 9 25.77 21.62 22.11
N LEU A 10 25.68 21.63 23.44
CA LEU A 10 24.49 22.08 24.16
C LEU A 10 24.61 23.60 24.36
N PRO A 11 23.75 24.42 23.73
CA PRO A 11 23.83 25.87 23.87
C PRO A 11 23.21 26.30 25.21
N ASN A 12 23.93 27.18 25.91
CA ASN A 12 23.48 28.11 26.96
C ASN A 12 23.37 27.58 28.41
N ALA A 13 24.50 27.66 29.13
CA ALA A 13 24.66 28.34 30.44
C ALA A 13 25.92 27.81 31.16
N VAL A 14 27.08 28.35 30.77
CA VAL A 14 28.36 28.06 31.43
C VAL A 14 28.38 28.79 32.78
N LEU A 15 28.58 28.03 33.86
CA LEU A 15 28.69 28.58 35.20
C LEU A 15 30.08 29.13 35.48
N GLU A 16 31.10 28.34 35.15
CA GLU A 16 32.48 28.60 35.52
C GLU A 16 33.41 27.81 34.60
N THR A 17 34.56 28.39 34.24
CA THR A 17 35.58 27.71 33.44
C THR A 17 36.93 27.93 34.08
N ARG A 18 37.70 26.85 34.23
CA ARG A 18 39.00 26.86 34.88
C ARG A 18 40.03 26.17 34.00
N GLU A 19 41.16 26.84 33.87
CA GLU A 19 42.32 26.35 33.12
C GLU A 19 43.52 26.32 34.08
N GLN A 20 44.26 25.21 34.09
CA GLN A 20 45.48 25.10 34.90
C GLN A 20 46.69 24.64 34.06
N PRO A 21 47.86 25.27 34.25
CA PRO A 21 49.12 24.79 33.70
C PRO A 21 49.49 23.46 34.35
N GLY A 22 49.52 22.38 33.57
CA GLY A 22 49.80 21.02 34.05
C GLY A 22 48.67 20.01 33.83
N GLY A 23 47.48 20.50 33.47
CA GLY A 23 46.30 19.66 33.23
C GLY A 23 45.44 19.49 34.48
N ILE A 24 44.13 19.62 34.33
CA ILE A 24 43.12 19.26 35.33
C ILE A 24 42.66 17.85 34.99
N SER A 25 42.84 16.92 35.93
CA SER A 25 42.38 15.55 35.73
C SER A 25 40.84 15.49 35.70
N ARG A 26 40.31 14.43 35.08
CA ARG A 26 38.86 14.23 35.04
C ARG A 26 38.24 14.05 36.42
N ILE A 27 39.00 13.49 37.35
CA ILE A 27 38.59 13.24 38.73
C ILE A 27 38.48 14.55 39.49
N GLU A 28 39.45 15.45 39.33
CA GLU A 28 39.43 16.78 39.97
C GLU A 28 38.26 17.63 39.47
N CYS A 29 38.02 17.66 38.16
CA CYS A 29 36.90 18.40 37.56
C CYS A 29 35.53 17.85 38.00
N ALA A 30 35.41 16.53 38.19
CA ALA A 30 34.21 15.90 38.73
C ALA A 30 33.97 16.25 40.21
N ALA A 31 35.02 16.21 41.04
CA ALA A 31 34.94 16.56 42.45
C ALA A 31 34.54 18.04 42.65
N GLU A 32 35.05 18.93 41.81
CA GLU A 32 34.67 20.35 41.81
C GLU A 32 33.17 20.53 41.52
N CYS A 33 32.64 19.86 40.49
CA CYS A 33 31.20 19.94 40.22
C CYS A 33 30.36 19.39 41.37
N GLN A 34 30.79 18.29 42.01
CA GLN A 34 30.09 17.72 43.15
C GLN A 34 30.07 18.67 44.37
N SER A 35 31.14 19.44 44.56
CA SER A 35 31.23 20.42 45.65
C SER A 35 30.41 21.70 45.41
N ASN A 36 30.03 21.98 44.15
CA ASN A 36 29.31 23.19 43.78
C ASN A 36 27.80 22.90 43.61
N PRO A 37 26.91 23.37 44.51
CA PRO A 37 25.48 23.02 44.48
C PRO A 37 24.72 23.55 43.26
N LYS A 38 25.25 24.57 42.58
CA LYS A 38 24.71 25.08 41.32
C LYS A 38 25.22 24.31 40.12
N CYS A 39 26.37 23.66 40.24
CA CYS A 39 26.90 22.82 39.20
C CYS A 39 25.96 21.65 39.00
N LYS A 40 25.48 21.55 37.78
CA LYS A 40 24.89 20.32 37.33
C LYS A 40 26.02 19.53 36.66
N SER A 41 26.94 20.11 35.89
CA SER A 41 27.94 19.41 35.03
C SER A 41 29.32 19.94 35.02
N PHE A 42 30.21 19.10 34.47
CA PHE A 42 31.42 19.55 33.84
C PHE A 42 31.64 19.04 32.38
N ASN A 43 32.31 19.86 31.56
CA ASN A 43 32.95 19.43 30.31
C ASN A 43 34.47 19.51 30.49
N ILE A 44 35.21 18.65 29.78
CA ILE A 44 36.67 18.73 29.71
C ILE A 44 37.07 19.00 28.27
N ARG A 45 37.68 20.16 28.05
CA ARG A 45 38.18 20.60 26.74
C ARG A 45 39.70 20.53 26.72
N SER A 46 40.27 20.42 25.51
CA SER A 46 41.70 20.56 25.26
C SER A 46 42.56 19.55 26.04
N ALA A 47 42.56 18.27 25.66
CA ALA A 47 43.46 17.24 26.23
C ALA A 47 43.61 17.26 27.77
N ASN A 48 42.52 17.57 28.50
CA ASN A 48 42.45 17.71 29.96
C ASN A 48 43.11 18.98 30.57
N THR A 49 43.18 20.11 29.86
CA THR A 49 43.69 21.37 30.45
C THR A 49 42.59 22.35 30.88
N VAL A 50 41.37 22.19 30.37
CA VAL A 50 40.25 23.10 30.63
C VAL A 50 39.05 22.33 31.19
N CYS A 51 38.61 22.72 32.38
CA CYS A 51 37.40 22.24 33.06
C CYS A 51 36.29 23.30 32.99
N GLU A 52 35.10 22.93 32.51
CA GLU A 52 33.98 23.87 32.33
C GLU A 52 32.72 23.38 33.06
N LEU A 53 32.37 24.06 34.15
CA LEU A 53 31.18 23.81 34.96
C LEU A 53 29.94 24.50 34.38
N ASN A 54 28.77 23.92 34.61
CA ASN A 54 27.59 24.17 33.80
C ASN A 54 26.29 24.00 34.64
N SER A 55 25.27 24.87 34.46
CA SER A 55 24.05 24.94 35.34
C SER A 55 22.70 24.44 34.79
N ALA A 56 22.47 24.41 33.48
CA ALA A 56 21.18 24.09 32.86
C ALA A 56 20.93 22.59 32.63
N VAL A 57 19.82 22.03 33.15
CA VAL A 57 19.35 20.68 32.78
C VAL A 57 17.83 20.61 32.76
N ASP A 58 17.25 20.21 31.63
CA ASP A 58 15.85 19.74 31.52
C ASP A 58 15.70 18.28 32.02
N PHE A 59 16.40 17.90 33.07
CA PHE A 59 16.27 16.58 33.70
C PHE A 59 16.06 16.76 35.21
N THR A 60 14.95 16.23 35.71
CA THR A 60 14.64 16.21 37.14
C THR A 60 15.70 15.42 37.92
N PRO A 61 16.36 15.98 38.95
CA PRO A 61 17.63 15.47 39.47
C PRO A 61 17.57 14.23 40.36
N THR A 62 16.41 13.58 40.54
CA THR A 62 16.23 12.66 41.66
C THR A 62 16.79 11.24 41.45
N LYS A 63 17.09 10.77 40.24
CA LYS A 63 17.54 9.37 40.03
C LYS A 63 18.50 9.15 38.84
N VAL A 64 19.62 9.88 38.78
CA VAL A 64 20.80 9.40 38.04
C VAL A 64 21.65 8.58 39.00
N ALA A 65 21.66 7.26 38.86
CA ALA A 65 22.54 6.41 39.67
C ALA A 65 23.98 6.51 39.14
N LEU A 66 24.92 6.83 40.03
CA LEU A 66 26.35 6.68 39.79
C LEU A 66 26.68 5.19 39.92
N VAL A 67 27.23 4.57 38.86
CA VAL A 67 27.74 3.20 38.92
C VAL A 67 29.23 3.25 39.22
N ASP A 68 29.65 2.54 40.25
CA ASP A 68 31.05 2.36 40.61
C ASP A 68 31.63 1.19 39.80
N ASP A 69 32.33 1.50 38.72
CA ASP A 69 33.22 0.56 38.03
C ASP A 69 34.65 0.97 38.39
N THR A 70 35.42 0.01 38.87
CA THR A 70 36.81 0.11 39.36
C THR A 70 37.81 0.64 38.31
N ALA A 71 37.33 1.08 37.14
CA ALA A 71 38.04 1.75 36.06
C ALA A 71 37.76 3.28 35.90
N SER A 72 37.35 3.99 36.96
CA SER A 72 37.27 5.47 36.98
C SER A 72 36.35 6.12 35.94
N ARG A 73 35.22 5.50 35.61
CA ARG A 73 34.24 6.07 34.67
C ARG A 73 32.85 6.15 35.30
N HIS A 74 32.56 7.28 35.92
CA HIS A 74 31.20 7.61 36.35
C HIS A 74 30.41 8.10 35.12
N TYR A 75 29.38 7.36 34.71
CA TYR A 75 28.43 7.78 33.68
C TYR A 75 27.07 8.05 34.30
N ALA A 76 26.36 9.06 33.79
CA ALA A 76 24.92 9.13 33.98
C ALA A 76 24.28 8.03 33.12
N LYS A 77 23.70 7.00 33.76
CA LYS A 77 22.87 6.04 33.02
C LYS A 77 21.63 6.81 32.55
N VAL A 78 21.58 7.12 31.26
CA VAL A 78 20.37 7.69 30.65
C VAL A 78 19.37 6.55 30.52
N PRO A 79 18.16 6.65 31.11
CA PRO A 79 17.17 5.59 31.02
C PRO A 79 16.77 5.35 29.56
N HIS A 80 16.88 4.11 29.09
CA HIS A 80 16.51 3.74 27.71
C HIS A 80 15.03 3.37 27.59
N ASP A 81 14.44 2.97 28.72
CA ASP A 81 13.04 2.58 28.88
C ASP A 81 12.62 2.70 30.36
N CYS A 82 11.39 2.30 30.66
CA CYS A 82 10.86 2.31 32.03
C CYS A 82 11.50 1.30 32.99
N ALA A 83 12.17 0.26 32.51
CA ALA A 83 12.83 -0.72 33.39
C ALA A 83 14.03 -0.10 34.11
N ASP A 84 14.71 0.86 33.47
CA ASP A 84 15.81 1.62 34.06
C ASP A 84 15.39 2.51 35.26
N TYR A 85 14.09 2.73 35.45
CA TYR A 85 13.55 3.49 36.57
C TYR A 85 13.28 2.65 37.84
N ASN A 86 13.60 1.36 37.83
CA ASN A 86 13.49 0.46 38.99
C ASN A 86 12.09 0.44 39.65
N GLY A 87 11.03 0.33 38.84
CA GLY A 87 9.64 0.22 39.31
C GLY A 87 9.04 1.52 39.86
N VAL A 88 9.58 2.67 39.46
CA VAL A 88 8.96 3.97 39.74
C VAL A 88 7.92 4.26 38.66
N ASP A 89 6.68 4.42 39.09
CA ASP A 89 5.58 4.75 38.19
C ASP A 89 5.48 6.24 37.91
N GLY A 90 4.89 6.57 36.76
CA GLY A 90 4.58 7.94 36.35
C GLY A 90 5.20 8.31 35.02
N VAL A 91 5.14 9.62 34.70
CA VAL A 91 5.62 10.12 33.42
C VAL A 91 7.10 10.45 33.48
N HIS A 92 7.87 9.82 32.60
CA HIS A 92 9.33 9.93 32.55
C HIS A 92 9.83 10.19 31.11
N CYS A 93 11.07 10.66 31.00
CA CYS A 93 11.75 10.78 29.71
C CYS A 93 12.69 9.60 29.51
N ILE A 94 12.62 8.95 28.36
CA ILE A 94 13.53 7.88 27.96
C ILE A 94 14.31 8.29 26.71
N ASN A 95 15.51 7.72 26.55
CA ASN A 95 16.36 7.93 25.40
C ASN A 95 16.43 6.67 24.55
N VAL A 96 15.83 6.73 23.37
CA VAL A 96 15.85 5.63 22.42
C VAL A 96 17.03 5.80 21.48
N ASN A 97 17.93 4.83 21.43
CA ASN A 97 19.29 4.97 20.85
C ASN A 97 19.32 5.53 19.41
N SER A 98 18.35 5.17 18.58
CA SER A 98 18.23 5.56 17.18
C SER A 98 17.42 6.85 16.95
N MET A 99 16.80 7.40 17.99
CA MET A 99 16.01 8.63 17.90
C MET A 99 16.84 9.86 18.24
N LYS A 100 16.64 10.94 17.47
CA LYS A 100 17.30 12.24 17.73
C LYS A 100 16.66 13.04 18.87
N ARG A 101 15.57 12.53 19.45
CA ARG A 101 14.77 13.18 20.49
C ARG A 101 14.51 12.20 21.64
N GLN A 102 14.34 12.75 22.84
CA GLN A 102 13.83 11.99 23.97
C GLN A 102 12.33 11.75 23.80
N LEU A 103 11.86 10.62 24.30
CA LEU A 103 10.44 10.30 24.35
C LEU A 103 9.95 10.48 25.77
N ARG A 104 8.79 11.12 25.91
CA ARG A 104 8.06 11.20 27.18
C ARG A 104 7.10 10.02 27.20
N VAL A 105 7.13 9.21 28.25
CA VAL A 105 6.39 7.94 28.35
C VAL A 105 5.77 7.79 29.73
N SER A 106 4.70 6.99 29.84
CA SER A 106 4.20 6.53 31.13
C SER A 106 4.87 5.21 31.50
N CYS A 107 5.39 5.15 32.73
CA CYS A 107 5.98 3.95 33.31
C CYS A 107 5.03 3.35 34.36
N GLU A 108 4.82 2.04 34.29
CA GLU A 108 3.99 1.29 35.24
C GLU A 108 4.65 -0.05 35.54
N GLU A 109 5.13 -0.23 36.78
CA GLU A 109 5.84 -1.43 37.23
C GLU A 109 7.05 -1.79 36.34
N GLY A 110 7.70 -0.78 35.77
CA GLY A 110 8.81 -0.94 34.83
C GLY A 110 8.41 -1.14 33.37
N TRP A 111 7.12 -1.28 33.06
CA TRP A 111 6.60 -1.31 31.70
C TRP A 111 6.49 0.08 31.11
N THR A 112 6.85 0.21 29.84
CA THR A 112 6.60 1.42 29.06
C THR A 112 5.21 1.30 28.42
N VAL A 113 4.28 2.18 28.79
CA VAL A 113 2.92 2.14 28.23
C VAL A 113 2.94 2.68 26.81
N LEU A 114 2.66 1.80 25.84
CA LEU A 114 2.67 2.11 24.41
C LEU A 114 1.32 2.69 23.94
N MET A 115 0.24 2.17 24.50
CA MET A 115 -1.14 2.59 24.23
C MET A 115 -1.93 2.53 25.53
N ARG A 116 -2.79 3.53 25.75
CA ARG A 116 -3.84 3.47 26.76
C ARG A 116 -5.17 3.94 26.17
N ARG A 117 -6.24 3.21 26.50
CA ARG A 117 -7.62 3.61 26.19
C ARG A 117 -8.54 3.24 27.36
N THR A 118 -9.03 4.26 28.04
CA THR A 118 -9.93 4.14 29.19
C THR A 118 -11.36 4.59 28.85
N GLY A 119 -11.53 5.34 27.76
CA GLY A 119 -12.85 5.80 27.33
C GLY A 119 -12.94 6.18 25.84
N PRO A 120 -14.04 6.85 25.45
CA PRO A 120 -14.27 7.31 24.08
C PRO A 120 -13.71 8.72 23.81
N GLU A 121 -13.19 9.42 24.81
CA GLU A 121 -12.81 10.84 24.72
C GLU A 121 -11.70 11.11 23.69
N LEU A 122 -10.73 10.19 23.59
CA LEU A 122 -9.70 10.25 22.56
C LEU A 122 -10.10 9.36 21.38
N SER A 123 -10.35 9.97 20.22
CA SER A 123 -10.58 9.21 18.98
C SER A 123 -9.32 8.49 18.53
N PHE A 124 -9.47 7.20 18.19
CA PHE A 124 -8.48 6.35 17.53
C PHE A 124 -8.77 6.19 16.02
N ASP A 125 -9.85 6.75 15.50
CA ASP A 125 -10.05 6.86 14.05
C ASP A 125 -9.16 7.99 13.52
N ARG A 126 -7.92 7.64 13.15
CA ARG A 126 -6.81 8.57 12.92
C ARG A 126 -6.00 8.22 11.67
N SER A 127 -5.39 9.25 11.10
CA SER A 127 -4.57 9.14 9.89
C SER A 127 -3.28 8.34 10.11
N TRP A 128 -2.65 7.91 9.02
CA TRP A 128 -1.34 7.24 9.03
C TRP A 128 -0.29 8.06 9.76
N LEU A 129 -0.22 9.37 9.46
CA LEU A 129 0.76 10.28 10.05
C LEU A 129 0.57 10.40 11.57
N GLU A 130 -0.67 10.46 12.04
CA GLU A 130 -0.97 10.50 13.49
C GLU A 130 -0.57 9.18 14.17
N TYR A 131 -0.87 8.02 13.58
CA TYR A 131 -0.45 6.72 14.12
C TYR A 131 1.06 6.52 14.09
N ARG A 132 1.74 7.06 13.07
CA ARG A 132 3.19 7.07 12.96
C ARG A 132 3.84 7.89 14.08
N ASP A 133 3.38 9.12 14.27
CA ASP A 133 4.02 10.11 15.13
C ASP A 133 3.58 10.04 16.60
N GLY A 134 2.39 9.48 16.87
CA GLY A 134 1.77 9.40 18.18
C GLY A 134 0.71 10.48 18.43
N PHE A 135 -0.24 10.20 19.31
CA PHE A 135 -1.31 11.13 19.69
C PHE A 135 -1.82 10.87 21.11
N GLY A 136 -2.53 11.85 21.68
CA GLY A 136 -3.05 11.80 23.06
C GLY A 136 -2.08 12.34 24.11
N ASP A 137 -2.34 12.02 25.38
CA ASP A 137 -1.54 12.45 26.53
C ASP A 137 -1.06 11.23 27.32
N VAL A 138 0.26 11.14 27.54
CA VAL A 138 0.88 10.04 28.27
C VAL A 138 0.43 9.92 29.73
N THR A 139 -0.19 10.95 30.32
CA THR A 139 -0.83 10.82 31.64
C THR A 139 -2.17 10.08 31.60
N GLY A 140 -2.76 9.89 30.42
CA GLY A 140 -4.08 9.30 30.19
C GLY A 140 -4.13 8.49 28.90
N ASP A 141 -5.22 8.64 28.14
CA ASP A 141 -5.39 7.94 26.87
C ASP A 141 -4.40 8.48 25.82
N HIS A 142 -3.67 7.56 25.17
CA HIS A 142 -2.66 7.90 24.17
C HIS A 142 -2.25 6.71 23.31
N TRP A 143 -1.52 7.04 22.25
CA TRP A 143 -0.75 6.15 21.39
C TRP A 143 0.65 6.75 21.24
N LEU A 144 1.71 6.04 21.66
CA LEU A 144 3.07 6.60 21.66
C LEU A 144 3.63 6.85 20.24
N GLY A 145 3.10 6.15 19.23
CA GLY A 145 3.52 6.25 17.84
C GLY A 145 4.30 5.04 17.33
N LEU A 146 4.01 4.61 16.10
CA LEU A 146 4.67 3.44 15.48
C LEU A 146 6.17 3.66 15.29
N GLU A 147 6.60 4.88 15.01
CA GLU A 147 8.03 5.19 14.89
C GLU A 147 8.75 4.97 16.24
N ALA A 148 8.12 5.37 17.34
CA ALA A 148 8.65 5.11 18.68
C ALA A 148 8.67 3.60 18.98
N PHE A 149 7.61 2.87 18.65
CA PHE A 149 7.55 1.41 18.85
C PHE A 149 8.68 0.68 18.11
N HIS A 150 8.92 1.03 16.84
CA HIS A 150 9.98 0.42 16.03
C HIS A 150 11.35 0.59 16.69
N HIS A 151 11.74 1.82 17.00
CA HIS A 151 13.05 2.10 17.59
C HIS A 151 13.20 1.51 18.99
N LEU A 152 12.14 1.50 19.80
CA LEU A 152 12.13 0.84 21.11
C LEU A 152 12.33 -0.67 20.95
N THR A 153 11.57 -1.33 20.09
CA THR A 153 11.67 -2.78 19.97
C THR A 153 12.96 -3.27 19.32
N TYR A 154 13.66 -2.40 18.56
CA TYR A 154 14.94 -2.73 17.94
C TYR A 154 16.17 -2.45 18.83
N GLN A 155 16.07 -1.60 19.86
CA GLN A 155 17.21 -1.34 20.75
C GLN A 155 17.47 -2.46 21.77
N GLY A 156 16.56 -3.43 21.91
CA GLY A 156 16.67 -4.49 22.92
C GLY A 156 15.78 -5.70 22.64
N ASN A 157 15.60 -6.53 23.68
CA ASN A 157 14.67 -7.65 23.64
C ASN A 157 13.47 -7.34 24.54
N TYR A 158 12.40 -6.83 23.92
CA TYR A 158 11.20 -6.41 24.64
C TYR A 158 10.14 -7.49 24.63
N SER A 159 9.26 -7.44 25.61
CA SER A 159 8.01 -8.19 25.60
C SER A 159 6.86 -7.20 25.40
N LEU A 160 5.77 -7.63 24.79
CA LEU A 160 4.53 -6.89 24.73
C LEU A 160 3.56 -7.49 25.74
N MET A 161 3.01 -6.65 26.61
CA MET A 161 1.89 -7.01 27.47
C MET A 161 0.63 -6.34 26.93
N VAL A 162 -0.44 -7.12 26.78
CA VAL A 162 -1.77 -6.63 26.40
C VAL A 162 -2.71 -6.88 27.56
N GLU A 163 -3.36 -5.84 28.05
CA GLU A 163 -4.31 -5.89 29.16
C GLU A 163 -5.67 -5.37 28.71
N VAL A 164 -6.73 -6.12 29.03
CA VAL A 164 -8.11 -5.79 28.66
C VAL A 164 -9.01 -6.00 29.86
N ARG A 165 -9.85 -5.01 30.14
CA ARG A 165 -10.89 -5.11 31.18
C ARG A 165 -12.28 -5.02 30.54
N SER A 166 -13.12 -6.01 30.81
CA SER A 166 -14.52 -6.02 30.38
C SER A 166 -15.30 -4.93 31.11
N MET A 167 -15.91 -4.00 30.38
CA MET A 167 -16.79 -2.99 30.98
C MET A 167 -18.09 -3.60 31.54
N ILE A 168 -18.53 -4.74 31.01
CA ILE A 168 -19.80 -5.36 31.41
C ILE A 168 -19.61 -6.22 32.67
N THR A 169 -18.59 -7.07 32.69
CA THR A 169 -18.38 -8.05 33.76
C THR A 169 -17.33 -7.61 34.77
N GLY A 170 -16.50 -6.61 34.45
CA GLY A 170 -15.35 -6.22 35.26
C GLY A 170 -14.17 -7.19 35.18
N ASN A 171 -14.30 -8.29 34.41
CA ASN A 171 -13.26 -9.29 34.24
C ASN A 171 -11.99 -8.67 33.66
N TYR A 172 -10.85 -9.15 34.13
CA TYR A 172 -9.53 -8.70 33.72
C TYR A 172 -8.81 -9.83 32.97
N TYR A 173 -8.38 -9.51 31.75
CA TYR A 173 -7.67 -10.41 30.86
C TYR A 173 -6.32 -9.80 30.48
N TRP A 174 -5.31 -10.64 30.36
CA TRP A 174 -3.97 -10.23 30.00
C TRP A 174 -3.25 -11.31 29.19
N GLU A 175 -2.25 -10.89 28.42
CA GLU A 175 -1.34 -11.76 27.69
C GLU A 175 0.02 -11.08 27.53
N ILE A 176 1.10 -11.87 27.67
CA ILE A 176 2.46 -11.43 27.43
C ILE A 176 3.05 -12.21 26.26
N HIS A 177 3.58 -11.45 25.28
CA HIS A 177 4.29 -11.95 24.12
C HIS A 177 5.77 -11.58 24.23
N HIS A 178 6.65 -12.57 24.28
CA HIS A 178 8.09 -12.34 24.37
C HIS A 178 8.71 -12.11 23.00
N GLY A 179 9.73 -11.25 22.92
CA GLY A 179 10.48 -10.99 21.70
C GLY A 179 9.85 -9.96 20.78
N PHE A 180 8.86 -9.17 21.27
CA PHE A 180 8.06 -8.23 20.50
C PHE A 180 8.89 -7.22 19.68
N ARG A 181 8.60 -7.14 18.37
CA ARG A 181 9.25 -6.29 17.37
C ARG A 181 8.30 -5.90 16.24
N ILE A 182 8.48 -4.68 15.74
CA ILE A 182 7.82 -4.19 14.52
C ILE A 182 8.83 -3.61 13.54
N GLY A 183 8.62 -3.84 12.24
CA GLY A 183 9.47 -3.33 11.17
C GLY A 183 9.50 -1.80 11.07
N PRO A 184 10.40 -1.23 10.25
CA PRO A 184 10.46 0.21 10.00
C PRO A 184 9.27 0.73 9.17
N GLU A 185 9.14 2.05 9.02
CA GLU A 185 8.10 2.69 8.18
C GLU A 185 8.15 2.18 6.71
N SER A 186 9.34 1.89 6.18
CA SER A 186 9.51 1.34 4.83
C SER A 186 8.87 -0.04 4.64
N GLU A 187 8.72 -0.78 5.73
CA GLU A 187 8.03 -2.07 5.81
C GLU A 187 6.64 -1.92 6.43
N LYS A 188 6.13 -0.68 6.54
CA LYS A 188 4.78 -0.40 7.05
C LYS A 188 4.53 -0.97 8.45
N TYR A 189 5.56 -0.99 9.28
CA TYR A 189 5.49 -1.42 10.68
C TYR A 189 4.93 -2.84 10.86
N VAL A 190 5.26 -3.76 9.94
CA VAL A 190 4.89 -5.17 10.01
C VAL A 190 5.31 -5.80 11.34
N PHE A 191 4.44 -6.65 11.91
CA PHE A 191 4.76 -7.44 13.10
C PHE A 191 5.60 -8.68 12.77
N ASN A 192 6.66 -8.91 13.56
CA ASN A 192 7.50 -10.10 13.45
C ASN A 192 6.83 -11.32 14.09
N GLU A 193 7.30 -12.53 13.78
CA GLU A 193 6.75 -13.78 14.34
C GLU A 193 7.02 -13.86 15.85
N PHE A 194 5.99 -14.21 16.65
CA PHE A 194 6.13 -14.51 18.08
C PHE A 194 5.73 -15.95 18.41
N PRO A 195 6.40 -16.57 19.41
CA PRO A 195 5.89 -17.77 20.06
C PRO A 195 4.57 -17.48 20.79
N GLN A 196 3.77 -18.52 21.07
CA GLN A 196 2.47 -18.39 21.76
C GLN A 196 2.59 -17.53 23.04
N GLY A 197 1.71 -16.53 23.15
CA GLY A 197 1.61 -15.68 24.33
C GLY A 197 1.18 -16.46 25.57
N VAL A 198 1.63 -16.00 26.74
CA VAL A 198 1.25 -16.57 28.04
C VAL A 198 0.24 -15.63 28.69
N GLY A 199 -0.94 -16.15 29.04
CA GLY A 199 -1.97 -15.34 29.67
C GLY A 199 -3.33 -16.04 29.75
N ASN A 200 -4.32 -15.30 30.24
CA ASN A 200 -5.71 -15.74 30.30
C ASN A 200 -6.58 -15.10 29.20
N LEU A 201 -6.02 -14.22 28.38
CA LEU A 201 -6.69 -13.65 27.19
C LEU A 201 -6.83 -14.69 26.06
N SER A 202 -5.82 -15.54 25.86
CA SER A 202 -5.72 -16.50 24.75
C SER A 202 -6.57 -17.77 24.90
N GLN A 203 -7.19 -18.01 26.07
CA GLN A 203 -8.11 -19.14 26.25
C GLN A 203 -9.43 -18.99 25.44
N ASN A 204 -9.69 -17.82 24.85
CA ASN A 204 -10.83 -17.56 23.96
C ASN A 204 -10.45 -16.84 22.64
N ALA A 205 -9.16 -16.63 22.36
CA ALA A 205 -8.69 -15.87 21.21
C ALA A 205 -7.79 -16.72 20.30
N VAL A 206 -8.42 -17.51 19.43
CA VAL A 206 -7.85 -17.73 18.09
C VAL A 206 -7.74 -16.33 17.47
N TYR A 207 -6.64 -16.00 16.77
CA TYR A 207 -6.50 -14.96 15.72
C TYR A 207 -5.17 -14.18 15.71
N TRP A 208 -4.31 -14.24 16.75
CA TRP A 208 -3.00 -13.55 16.71
C TRP A 208 -2.10 -14.03 15.55
N SER A 209 -2.18 -15.32 15.19
CA SER A 209 -1.45 -15.88 14.06
C SER A 209 -1.81 -15.26 12.70
N PHE A 210 -3.00 -14.69 12.55
CA PHE A 210 -3.41 -14.03 11.30
C PHE A 210 -2.88 -12.59 11.18
N MET A 211 -2.38 -12.02 12.28
CA MET A 211 -1.75 -10.69 12.27
C MET A 211 -0.25 -10.77 11.95
N PHE A 212 0.33 -11.98 11.93
CA PHE A 212 1.73 -12.18 11.59
C PHE A 212 2.01 -11.73 10.15
N GLY A 213 3.06 -10.93 9.97
CA GLY A 213 3.45 -10.44 8.65
C GLY A 213 2.52 -9.38 8.06
N MET A 214 1.45 -9.02 8.78
CA MET A 214 0.49 -8.02 8.32
C MET A 214 1.03 -6.61 8.55
N PRO A 215 1.00 -5.73 7.54
CA PRO A 215 1.32 -4.33 7.72
C PRO A 215 0.30 -3.60 8.59
N PHE A 216 0.73 -2.54 9.27
CA PHE A 216 -0.20 -1.65 9.95
C PHE A 216 -1.05 -0.88 8.93
N SER A 217 -2.32 -0.65 9.22
CA SER A 217 -3.24 0.05 8.30
C SER A 217 -4.07 1.12 9.01
N THR A 218 -4.40 2.18 8.30
CA THR A 218 -5.29 3.28 8.73
C THR A 218 -6.31 3.58 7.62
N PHE A 219 -7.33 4.39 7.89
CA PHE A 219 -8.37 4.70 6.88
C PHE A 219 -7.82 5.38 5.62
N ASP A 220 -6.67 6.04 5.73
CA ASP A 220 -5.96 6.76 4.65
C ASP A 220 -4.69 6.03 4.18
N ALA A 221 -4.39 4.85 4.74
CA ALA A 221 -3.30 3.97 4.32
C ALA A 221 -3.70 2.49 4.53
N GLU A 222 -4.42 1.97 3.56
CA GLU A 222 -4.85 0.57 3.49
C GLU A 222 -3.65 -0.29 3.05
N ASN A 223 -2.96 -0.87 4.04
CA ASN A 223 -1.80 -1.75 3.81
C ASN A 223 -2.14 -3.21 4.18
N ASP A 224 -3.41 -3.59 4.22
CA ASP A 224 -3.76 -5.00 4.41
C ASP A 224 -3.17 -5.81 3.26
N TYR A 225 -2.63 -6.99 3.58
CA TYR A 225 -1.80 -7.80 2.70
C TYR A 225 -2.59 -8.28 1.48
N ASP A 226 -2.70 -7.43 0.46
CA ASP A 226 -3.02 -7.79 -0.92
C ASP A 226 -2.85 -6.64 -1.94
N ASP A 227 -1.76 -5.89 -1.84
CA ASP A 227 -1.45 -4.84 -2.84
C ASP A 227 -1.03 -5.41 -4.22
N ASN A 228 -1.15 -6.74 -4.41
CA ASN A 228 -0.89 -7.47 -5.66
C ASN A 228 -1.74 -8.75 -5.76
N ARG A 229 -3.06 -8.62 -5.87
CA ARG A 229 -3.83 -9.64 -6.58
C ARG A 229 -4.56 -9.00 -7.74
N ASN A 230 -3.96 -9.08 -8.93
CA ASN A 230 -4.83 -9.18 -10.11
C ASN A 230 -5.63 -10.50 -10.01
N CYS A 231 -6.69 -10.63 -10.80
CA CYS A 231 -7.55 -11.82 -10.73
C CYS A 231 -6.74 -13.14 -10.85
N ALA A 232 -5.61 -13.16 -11.57
CA ALA A 232 -4.79 -14.36 -11.76
C ALA A 232 -4.11 -14.83 -10.47
N GLU A 233 -3.53 -13.89 -9.72
CA GLU A 233 -2.89 -14.15 -8.43
C GLU A 233 -3.94 -14.50 -7.35
N ALA A 234 -5.12 -13.87 -7.40
CA ALA A 234 -6.26 -14.25 -6.56
C ALA A 234 -6.76 -15.66 -6.81
N PHE A 235 -6.68 -16.13 -8.05
CA PHE A 235 -7.19 -17.45 -8.40
C PHE A 235 -6.32 -18.61 -7.89
N GLN A 236 -5.04 -18.38 -7.53
CA GLN A 236 -4.16 -19.43 -7.00
C GLN A 236 -4.56 -19.87 -5.56
N GLY A 237 -5.47 -19.15 -4.88
CA GLY A 237 -6.14 -19.58 -3.65
C GLY A 237 -7.67 -19.55 -3.82
N ASP A 238 -8.34 -20.67 -3.54
CA ASP A 238 -9.81 -20.85 -3.43
C ASP A 238 -10.73 -20.26 -4.53
N GLY A 239 -10.23 -19.96 -5.73
CA GLY A 239 -11.07 -19.77 -6.92
C GLY A 239 -11.96 -18.52 -6.87
N VAL A 240 -11.34 -17.35 -6.85
CA VAL A 240 -12.03 -16.06 -6.77
C VAL A 240 -12.73 -15.70 -8.10
N ASN A 241 -14.03 -15.95 -8.19
CA ASN A 241 -14.93 -15.44 -9.24
C ASN A 241 -15.78 -14.28 -8.70
N GLY A 242 -16.31 -13.44 -9.59
CA GLY A 242 -17.22 -12.35 -9.23
C GLY A 242 -16.52 -10.99 -9.14
N VAL A 243 -17.16 -10.01 -8.51
CA VAL A 243 -16.66 -8.64 -8.45
C VAL A 243 -15.77 -8.43 -7.23
N HIS A 244 -14.57 -7.90 -7.46
CA HIS A 244 -13.53 -7.67 -6.45
C HIS A 244 -12.91 -6.29 -6.62
N ASN A 245 -12.32 -5.77 -5.55
CA ASN A 245 -11.45 -4.59 -5.64
C ASN A 245 -10.01 -5.08 -5.78
N ILE A 246 -9.30 -4.60 -6.80
CA ILE A 246 -7.87 -4.84 -7.01
C ILE A 246 -7.12 -3.52 -6.89
N TYR A 247 -6.01 -3.48 -6.16
CA TYR A 247 -5.20 -2.27 -6.12
C TYR A 247 -4.27 -2.19 -7.33
N VAL A 248 -4.28 -1.03 -8.00
CA VAL A 248 -3.43 -0.78 -9.17
C VAL A 248 -2.37 0.24 -8.76
N LYS A 249 -1.19 -0.27 -8.37
CA LYS A 249 -0.09 0.54 -7.83
C LYS A 249 0.29 1.75 -8.67
N SER A 250 0.31 1.60 -10.00
CA SER A 250 0.63 2.68 -10.94
C SER A 250 -0.43 3.80 -10.97
N MET A 251 -1.66 3.52 -10.53
CA MET A 251 -2.73 4.50 -10.37
C MET A 251 -2.87 5.03 -8.94
N GLY A 252 -2.26 4.37 -7.95
CA GLY A 252 -2.41 4.70 -6.53
C GLY A 252 -3.84 4.58 -6.02
N LYS A 253 -4.66 3.69 -6.60
CA LYS A 253 -6.07 3.49 -6.21
C LYS A 253 -6.54 2.06 -6.45
N GLN A 254 -7.61 1.68 -5.76
CA GLN A 254 -8.35 0.45 -6.03
C GLN A 254 -9.24 0.59 -7.28
N LEU A 255 -9.32 -0.48 -8.06
CA LEU A 255 -10.25 -0.66 -9.16
C LEU A 255 -11.21 -1.80 -8.84
N ARG A 256 -12.50 -1.55 -9.01
CA ARG A 256 -13.52 -2.59 -8.93
C ARG A 256 -13.57 -3.33 -10.28
N VAL A 257 -13.37 -4.64 -10.28
CA VAL A 257 -13.26 -5.48 -11.49
C VAL A 257 -14.06 -6.78 -11.34
N SER A 258 -14.47 -7.38 -12.45
CA SER A 258 -15.00 -8.75 -12.46
C SER A 258 -13.88 -9.74 -12.75
N CYS A 259 -13.72 -10.74 -11.88
CA CYS A 259 -12.80 -11.86 -12.01
C CYS A 259 -13.52 -13.13 -12.48
N GLU A 260 -12.96 -13.81 -13.47
CA GLU A 260 -13.47 -15.08 -13.99
C GLU A 260 -12.34 -16.07 -14.23
N ALA A 261 -12.23 -17.11 -13.40
CA ALA A 261 -11.17 -18.13 -13.49
C ALA A 261 -9.74 -17.55 -13.57
N GLY A 262 -9.52 -16.47 -12.83
CA GLY A 262 -8.29 -15.71 -12.80
C GLY A 262 -8.08 -14.71 -13.95
N TRP A 263 -9.10 -14.47 -14.78
CA TRP A 263 -9.10 -13.41 -15.78
C TRP A 263 -9.79 -12.16 -15.24
N THR A 264 -9.16 -11.01 -15.43
CA THR A 264 -9.76 -9.69 -15.18
C THR A 264 -10.56 -9.27 -16.40
N VAL A 265 -11.88 -9.13 -16.27
CA VAL A 265 -12.74 -8.69 -17.37
C VAL A 265 -12.57 -7.19 -17.61
N LEU A 266 -12.24 -6.83 -18.85
CA LEU A 266 -12.02 -5.46 -19.31
C LEU A 266 -13.28 -4.85 -19.91
N MET A 267 -14.03 -5.66 -20.65
CA MET A 267 -15.29 -5.28 -21.29
C MET A 267 -16.24 -6.46 -21.27
N ARG A 268 -17.51 -6.19 -20.98
CA ARG A 268 -18.61 -7.15 -21.12
C ARG A 268 -19.78 -6.48 -21.81
N ARG A 269 -20.35 -7.20 -22.77
CA ARG A 269 -21.60 -6.83 -23.41
C ARG A 269 -22.45 -8.05 -23.64
N THR A 270 -23.65 -8.05 -23.08
CA THR A 270 -24.62 -9.15 -23.15
C THR A 270 -25.86 -8.78 -23.97
N GLY A 271 -25.84 -7.59 -24.59
CA GLY A 271 -26.86 -7.15 -25.53
C GLY A 271 -26.70 -5.68 -25.94
N PRO A 272 -27.76 -5.09 -26.53
CA PRO A 272 -27.75 -3.71 -27.02
C PRO A 272 -28.03 -2.65 -25.92
N ASP A 273 -28.40 -3.06 -24.71
CA ASP A 273 -28.96 -2.17 -23.68
C ASP A 273 -27.97 -1.11 -23.20
N LEU A 274 -26.71 -1.46 -23.00
CA LEU A 274 -25.66 -0.48 -22.72
C LEU A 274 -25.20 0.19 -24.02
N ASN A 275 -25.28 1.52 -24.05
CA ASN A 275 -24.77 2.33 -25.15
C ASN A 275 -23.23 2.44 -25.09
N PHE A 276 -22.55 1.91 -26.11
CA PHE A 276 -21.11 2.01 -26.35
C PHE A 276 -20.73 3.15 -27.31
N ASN A 277 -21.68 3.82 -27.96
CA ASN A 277 -21.38 5.04 -28.71
C ASN A 277 -21.17 6.20 -27.72
N ARG A 278 -19.92 6.36 -27.27
CA ARG A 278 -19.52 7.19 -26.12
C ARG A 278 -18.30 8.05 -26.47
N SER A 279 -18.17 9.15 -25.73
CA SER A 279 -17.09 10.13 -25.92
C SER A 279 -15.71 9.58 -25.57
N TRP A 280 -14.64 10.25 -25.99
CA TRP A 280 -13.27 9.96 -25.57
C TRP A 280 -13.16 9.90 -24.05
N THR A 281 -13.74 10.89 -23.37
CA THR A 281 -13.67 11.00 -21.91
C THR A 281 -14.34 9.82 -21.21
N ASP A 282 -15.48 9.36 -21.73
CA ASP A 282 -16.18 8.18 -21.20
C ASP A 282 -15.34 6.91 -21.42
N TYR A 283 -14.77 6.70 -22.60
CA TYR A 283 -13.90 5.56 -22.89
C TYR A 283 -12.61 5.55 -22.07
N ARG A 284 -12.08 6.75 -21.78
CA ARG A 284 -10.91 6.96 -20.93
C ARG A 284 -11.17 6.52 -19.49
N ILE A 285 -12.29 6.99 -18.91
CA ILE A 285 -12.65 6.76 -17.50
C ILE A 285 -13.29 5.39 -17.27
N GLY A 286 -14.09 4.90 -18.21
CA GLY A 286 -14.95 3.72 -18.05
C GLY A 286 -16.43 4.06 -17.89
N PHE A 287 -17.30 3.11 -18.22
CA PHE A 287 -18.75 3.24 -18.11
C PHE A 287 -19.45 1.89 -17.97
N GLY A 288 -20.69 1.90 -17.47
CA GLY A 288 -21.47 0.68 -17.20
C GLY A 288 -21.29 0.18 -15.76
N ASP A 289 -21.70 -1.06 -15.51
CA ASP A 289 -21.59 -1.71 -14.20
C ASP A 289 -20.83 -3.04 -14.32
N VAL A 290 -19.80 -3.21 -13.49
CA VAL A 290 -18.95 -4.41 -13.44
C VAL A 290 -19.71 -5.68 -13.05
N THR A 291 -20.93 -5.57 -12.49
CA THR A 291 -21.82 -6.72 -12.27
C THR A 291 -22.61 -7.13 -13.52
N GLY A 292 -22.52 -6.38 -14.61
CA GLY A 292 -23.26 -6.58 -15.86
C GLY A 292 -22.46 -6.13 -17.09
N ASP A 293 -23.05 -5.32 -17.95
CA ASP A 293 -22.38 -4.75 -19.13
C ASP A 293 -21.56 -3.52 -18.75
N TYR A 294 -20.31 -3.46 -19.20
CA TYR A 294 -19.41 -2.34 -18.92
C TYR A 294 -18.17 -2.28 -19.83
N TRP A 295 -17.49 -1.15 -19.73
CA TRP A 295 -16.14 -0.89 -20.21
C TRP A 295 -15.31 -0.35 -19.03
N LEU A 296 -14.22 -1.02 -18.65
CA LEU A 296 -13.46 -0.66 -17.44
C LEU A 296 -12.78 0.72 -17.54
N GLY A 297 -12.44 1.16 -18.76
CA GLY A 297 -11.73 2.41 -19.03
C GLY A 297 -10.32 2.17 -19.59
N LEU A 298 -9.93 2.97 -20.58
CA LEU A 298 -8.62 2.87 -21.23
C LEU A 298 -7.47 3.18 -20.25
N GLU A 299 -7.68 4.09 -19.31
CA GLU A 299 -6.66 4.39 -18.29
C GLU A 299 -6.41 3.16 -17.40
N ALA A 300 -7.46 2.44 -17.03
CA ALA A 300 -7.35 1.18 -16.31
C ALA A 300 -6.66 0.10 -17.16
N PHE A 301 -7.02 -0.03 -18.43
CA PHE A 301 -6.41 -1.01 -19.34
C PHE A 301 -4.89 -0.79 -19.45
N HIS A 302 -4.47 0.46 -19.68
CA HIS A 302 -3.05 0.81 -19.78
C HIS A 302 -2.30 0.42 -18.51
N HIS A 303 -2.77 0.90 -17.36
CA HIS A 303 -2.09 0.65 -16.10
C HIS A 303 -2.07 -0.82 -15.68
N LEU A 304 -3.09 -1.62 -16.02
CA LEU A 304 -3.10 -3.05 -15.78
C LEU A 304 -2.11 -3.78 -16.69
N THR A 305 -2.18 -3.55 -18.00
CA THR A 305 -1.37 -4.29 -18.98
C THR A 305 0.11 -3.93 -18.95
N TYR A 306 0.47 -2.74 -18.44
CA TYR A 306 1.86 -2.30 -18.30
C TYR A 306 2.58 -2.85 -17.05
N GLN A 307 1.87 -3.53 -16.14
CA GLN A 307 2.46 -4.12 -14.93
C GLN A 307 3.28 -5.39 -15.17
N GLY A 308 3.19 -5.98 -16.36
CA GLY A 308 3.85 -7.24 -16.65
C GLY A 308 3.47 -7.80 -18.01
N ASN A 309 3.53 -9.13 -18.14
CA ASN A 309 3.09 -9.83 -19.34
C ASN A 309 1.63 -10.25 -19.16
N TYR A 310 0.76 -9.74 -20.02
CA TYR A 310 -0.66 -10.07 -19.99
C TYR A 310 -1.06 -10.78 -21.28
N SER A 311 -1.89 -11.78 -21.14
CA SER A 311 -2.68 -12.31 -22.24
C SER A 311 -4.02 -11.63 -22.32
N LEU A 312 -4.52 -11.46 -23.54
CA LEU A 312 -5.89 -11.06 -23.85
C LEU A 312 -6.68 -12.29 -24.25
N MET A 313 -7.92 -12.40 -23.78
CA MET A 313 -8.90 -13.34 -24.28
C MET A 313 -10.11 -12.55 -24.77
N VAL A 314 -10.55 -12.85 -25.99
CA VAL A 314 -11.77 -12.34 -26.59
C VAL A 314 -12.73 -13.52 -26.73
N GLU A 315 -13.95 -13.36 -26.23
CA GLU A 315 -15.02 -14.34 -26.33
C GLU A 315 -16.23 -13.68 -26.98
N VAL A 316 -16.91 -14.36 -27.89
CA VAL A 316 -18.11 -13.85 -28.54
C VAL A 316 -19.16 -14.94 -28.76
N ARG A 317 -20.42 -14.53 -28.96
CA ARG A 317 -21.47 -15.39 -29.48
C ARG A 317 -22.09 -14.81 -30.74
N SER A 318 -22.35 -15.68 -31.72
CA SER A 318 -22.94 -15.27 -32.99
C SER A 318 -24.46 -15.23 -32.94
N LEU A 319 -25.08 -14.19 -33.46
CA LEU A 319 -26.51 -14.11 -33.73
C LEU A 319 -26.82 -14.60 -35.16
N PRO A 320 -27.91 -15.37 -35.41
CA PRO A 320 -28.88 -15.87 -34.45
C PRO A 320 -28.57 -17.26 -33.86
N THR A 321 -27.46 -17.90 -34.26
CA THR A 321 -27.19 -19.32 -33.94
C THR A 321 -26.69 -19.57 -32.52
N ASP A 322 -26.30 -18.52 -31.80
CA ASP A 322 -25.68 -18.53 -30.47
C ASP A 322 -24.40 -19.38 -30.36
N ASN A 323 -23.71 -19.61 -31.50
CA ASN A 323 -22.43 -20.32 -31.49
C ASN A 323 -21.39 -19.51 -30.71
N TYR A 324 -20.66 -20.19 -29.82
CA TYR A 324 -19.60 -19.62 -29.01
C TYR A 324 -18.24 -19.72 -29.71
N TYR A 325 -17.50 -18.62 -29.69
CA TYR A 325 -16.14 -18.54 -30.23
C TYR A 325 -15.23 -17.77 -29.28
N TRP A 326 -13.94 -18.09 -29.29
CA TRP A 326 -12.96 -17.43 -28.42
C TRP A 326 -11.58 -17.38 -29.06
N GLU A 327 -10.72 -16.48 -28.60
CA GLU A 327 -9.32 -16.38 -29.00
C GLU A 327 -8.46 -15.79 -27.89
N ILE A 328 -7.22 -16.27 -27.77
CA ILE A 328 -6.20 -15.79 -26.84
C ILE A 328 -5.05 -15.16 -27.62
N HIS A 329 -4.54 -14.04 -27.09
CA HIS A 329 -3.32 -13.40 -27.54
C HIS A 329 -2.35 -13.23 -26.37
N HIS A 330 -1.06 -13.29 -26.65
CA HIS A 330 0.00 -13.14 -25.63
C HIS A 330 0.78 -11.85 -25.83
N GLY A 331 1.07 -11.15 -24.73
CA GLY A 331 1.80 -9.87 -24.75
C GLY A 331 0.91 -8.66 -25.02
N PHE A 332 -0.39 -8.76 -24.73
CA PHE A 332 -1.33 -7.67 -24.93
C PHE A 332 -1.00 -6.47 -24.04
N ARG A 333 -0.86 -5.29 -24.67
CA ARG A 333 -0.61 -4.00 -24.01
C ARG A 333 -1.23 -2.86 -24.82
N ILE A 334 -1.54 -1.78 -24.13
CA ILE A 334 -1.88 -0.51 -24.78
C ILE A 334 -1.00 0.62 -24.25
N GLY A 335 -0.72 1.61 -25.11
CA GLY A 335 0.07 2.79 -24.76
C GLY A 335 -0.62 3.72 -23.75
N PRO A 336 0.09 4.73 -23.24
CA PRO A 336 -0.50 5.77 -22.39
C PRO A 336 -1.40 6.73 -23.18
N GLU A 337 -2.14 7.61 -22.49
CA GLU A 337 -2.99 8.63 -23.12
C GLU A 337 -2.21 9.56 -24.07
N SER A 338 -0.94 9.86 -23.76
CA SER A 338 -0.08 10.67 -24.64
C SER A 338 0.19 10.04 -26.00
N GLU A 339 0.04 8.71 -26.10
CA GLU A 339 0.11 7.94 -27.34
C GLU A 339 -1.28 7.50 -27.80
N LYS A 340 -2.33 8.14 -27.28
CA LYS A 340 -3.74 7.87 -27.59
C LYS A 340 -4.11 6.40 -27.41
N TYR A 341 -3.56 5.77 -26.37
CA TYR A 341 -3.82 4.38 -26.03
C TYR A 341 -3.56 3.39 -27.17
N VAL A 342 -2.49 3.61 -27.95
CA VAL A 342 -2.10 2.76 -29.09
C VAL A 342 -2.14 1.27 -28.77
N PHE A 343 -2.69 0.46 -29.66
CA PHE A 343 -2.79 -0.99 -29.51
C PHE A 343 -1.49 -1.66 -29.92
N ASN A 344 -0.76 -2.22 -28.96
CA ASN A 344 0.53 -2.80 -29.24
C ASN A 344 0.41 -4.19 -29.87
N GLU A 345 1.43 -4.54 -30.63
CA GLU A 345 1.56 -5.87 -31.23
C GLU A 345 1.58 -6.97 -30.15
N PHE A 346 0.91 -8.08 -30.46
CA PHE A 346 0.91 -9.29 -29.65
C PHE A 346 1.09 -10.52 -30.54
N SER A 347 1.45 -11.66 -29.95
CA SER A 347 1.44 -12.93 -30.66
C SER A 347 0.08 -13.61 -30.56
N GLN A 348 -0.35 -14.25 -31.65
CA GLN A 348 -1.53 -15.09 -31.66
C GLN A 348 -1.28 -16.35 -30.81
N GLY A 349 -2.23 -16.66 -29.93
CA GLY A 349 -2.28 -17.89 -29.15
C GLY A 349 -3.33 -18.86 -29.70
N ASP A 350 -4.04 -19.55 -28.82
CA ASP A 350 -5.09 -20.49 -29.18
C ASP A 350 -6.44 -19.79 -29.44
N GLY A 351 -7.27 -20.37 -30.32
CA GLY A 351 -8.62 -19.86 -30.52
C GLY A 351 -9.42 -20.57 -31.60
N THR A 352 -10.71 -20.28 -31.62
CA THR A 352 -11.67 -20.67 -32.65
C THR A 352 -12.35 -19.46 -33.32
N LEU A 353 -12.17 -18.24 -32.80
CA LEU A 353 -12.82 -17.05 -33.34
C LEU A 353 -12.40 -16.75 -34.77
N ILE A 354 -11.09 -16.73 -35.00
CA ILE A 354 -10.50 -16.32 -36.27
C ILE A 354 -9.61 -17.46 -36.79
N GLN A 355 -9.82 -17.84 -38.06
CA GLN A 355 -8.93 -18.76 -38.78
C GLN A 355 -8.04 -18.02 -39.80
N ASP A 356 -8.17 -16.70 -39.89
CA ASP A 356 -7.48 -15.83 -40.83
C ASP A 356 -6.54 -14.89 -40.07
N PRO A 357 -5.21 -15.09 -40.17
CA PRO A 357 -4.25 -14.40 -39.32
C PRO A 357 -4.15 -12.88 -39.58
N GLU A 358 -4.81 -12.33 -40.61
CA GLU A 358 -4.69 -10.91 -40.97
C GLU A 358 -5.58 -9.95 -40.14
N TYR A 359 -6.59 -10.44 -39.41
CA TYR A 359 -7.56 -9.55 -38.76
C TYR A 359 -7.01 -8.78 -37.57
N TRP A 360 -6.35 -9.43 -36.60
CA TRP A 360 -5.77 -8.70 -35.46
C TRP A 360 -4.61 -7.77 -35.83
N PRO A 361 -3.69 -8.17 -36.73
CA PRO A 361 -2.64 -7.29 -37.21
C PRO A 361 -3.13 -5.95 -37.81
N SER A 362 -4.38 -5.88 -38.28
CA SER A 362 -4.97 -4.62 -38.76
C SER A 362 -5.13 -3.56 -37.67
N HIS A 363 -5.22 -3.97 -36.40
CA HIS A 363 -5.36 -3.08 -35.25
C HIS A 363 -4.01 -2.66 -34.66
N PHE A 364 -2.92 -3.37 -34.98
CA PHE A 364 -1.61 -3.10 -34.39
C PHE A 364 -1.09 -1.72 -34.80
N GLY A 365 -0.57 -0.99 -33.81
CA GLY A 365 -0.03 0.35 -33.98
C GLY A 365 -1.10 1.43 -34.15
N MET A 366 -2.39 1.08 -34.13
CA MET A 366 -3.46 2.06 -34.24
C MET A 366 -3.76 2.72 -32.90
N PRO A 367 -3.91 4.05 -32.85
CA PRO A 367 -4.45 4.74 -31.67
C PRO A 367 -5.93 4.40 -31.50
N PHE A 368 -6.45 4.64 -30.30
CA PHE A 368 -7.88 4.52 -30.05
C PHE A 368 -8.63 5.71 -30.68
N THR A 369 -9.83 5.49 -31.19
CA THR A 369 -10.66 6.51 -31.83
C THR A 369 -12.08 6.49 -31.25
N THR A 370 -12.68 7.66 -31.06
CA THR A 370 -14.10 7.86 -30.70
C THR A 370 -14.73 8.90 -31.62
N PHE A 371 -16.07 8.98 -31.68
CA PHE A 371 -16.78 9.90 -32.59
C PHE A 371 -16.45 11.39 -32.37
N ASP A 372 -15.89 11.75 -31.21
CA ASP A 372 -15.50 13.10 -30.82
C ASP A 372 -13.97 13.30 -30.76
N ASN A 373 -13.19 12.26 -31.09
CA ASN A 373 -11.74 12.31 -31.13
C ASN A 373 -11.21 11.31 -32.17
N ASP A 374 -11.20 11.75 -33.42
CA ASP A 374 -10.78 10.98 -34.59
C ASP A 374 -9.26 10.80 -34.65
N ASN A 375 -8.83 9.54 -34.62
CA ASN A 375 -7.43 9.14 -34.70
C ASN A 375 -7.21 7.97 -35.67
N ASP A 376 -8.21 7.61 -36.47
CA ASP A 376 -8.06 6.52 -37.43
C ASP A 376 -7.35 7.00 -38.72
N ASP A 377 -7.02 6.06 -39.62
CA ASP A 377 -6.29 6.33 -40.86
C ASP A 377 -7.25 6.52 -42.07
N GLU A 378 -8.57 6.50 -41.85
CA GLU A 378 -9.57 6.66 -42.92
C GLU A 378 -9.81 8.15 -43.23
N ASN A 379 -9.64 8.54 -44.50
CA ASN A 379 -9.70 9.95 -44.88
C ASN A 379 -11.10 10.41 -45.26
N ASP A 380 -11.97 9.49 -45.66
CA ASP A 380 -13.28 9.81 -46.26
C ASP A 380 -14.44 9.80 -45.24
N ARG A 381 -14.22 9.28 -44.01
CA ARG A 381 -15.24 9.08 -42.98
C ARG A 381 -14.60 8.75 -41.62
N ASP A 382 -15.28 9.13 -40.55
CA ASP A 382 -14.93 8.72 -39.18
C ASP A 382 -15.44 7.28 -38.92
N CYS A 383 -14.53 6.35 -38.62
CA CYS A 383 -14.90 4.96 -38.37
C CYS A 383 -15.67 4.79 -37.07
N ALA A 384 -15.38 5.56 -36.02
CA ALA A 384 -16.13 5.48 -34.77
C ALA A 384 -17.56 6.03 -34.92
N GLU A 385 -17.76 7.07 -35.75
CA GLU A 385 -19.10 7.55 -36.10
C GLU A 385 -19.88 6.50 -36.90
N LEU A 386 -19.22 5.89 -37.90
CA LEU A 386 -19.83 4.85 -38.73
C LEU A 386 -20.21 3.63 -37.89
N PHE A 387 -19.30 3.11 -37.07
CA PHE A 387 -19.49 1.89 -36.28
C PHE A 387 -20.29 2.14 -34.98
N GLN A 388 -20.49 3.41 -34.60
CA GLN A 388 -21.17 3.86 -33.39
C GLN A 388 -20.56 3.24 -32.12
N GLY A 389 -19.23 3.29 -32.01
CA GLY A 389 -18.47 2.78 -30.89
C GLY A 389 -16.99 3.10 -31.06
N GLY A 390 -16.30 3.34 -29.95
CA GLY A 390 -14.85 3.59 -29.95
C GLY A 390 -14.04 2.31 -30.07
N TRP A 391 -12.97 2.31 -30.86
CA TRP A 391 -12.09 1.17 -31.09
C TRP A 391 -10.74 1.61 -31.66
N TRP A 392 -9.82 0.65 -31.80
CA TRP A 392 -8.57 0.82 -32.54
C TRP A 392 -8.80 0.58 -34.03
N TYR A 393 -9.31 1.60 -34.74
CA TYR A 393 -9.58 1.53 -36.17
C TYR A 393 -8.31 1.89 -36.98
N ARG A 394 -8.09 1.22 -38.12
CA ARG A 394 -7.11 1.65 -39.14
C ARG A 394 -7.84 2.37 -40.26
N GLU A 395 -8.11 1.68 -41.36
CA GLU A 395 -9.05 2.10 -42.40
C GLU A 395 -10.41 1.46 -42.09
N CYS A 396 -10.94 1.79 -40.92
CA CYS A 396 -11.96 1.04 -40.20
C CYS A 396 -11.51 -0.42 -39.93
N THR A 397 -12.44 -1.34 -39.70
CA THR A 397 -12.11 -2.75 -39.42
C THR A 397 -13.30 -3.66 -39.70
N LEU A 398 -13.05 -4.97 -39.78
CA LEU A 398 -14.11 -5.97 -39.78
C LEU A 398 -14.46 -6.47 -38.37
N ILE A 399 -13.66 -6.16 -37.34
CA ILE A 399 -13.88 -6.60 -35.96
C ILE A 399 -13.83 -5.40 -35.00
N ALA A 400 -14.99 -5.03 -34.46
CA ALA A 400 -15.11 -4.04 -33.40
C ALA A 400 -16.16 -4.49 -32.38
N LEU A 401 -15.72 -4.90 -31.19
CA LEU A 401 -16.61 -5.46 -30.16
C LEU A 401 -17.55 -4.41 -29.54
N THR A 402 -17.14 -3.15 -29.63
CA THR A 402 -17.87 -1.98 -29.13
C THR A 402 -18.88 -1.42 -30.12
N ALA A 403 -18.78 -1.80 -31.40
CA ALA A 403 -19.69 -1.34 -32.45
C ALA A 403 -21.15 -1.66 -32.13
N ARG A 404 -22.08 -0.96 -32.77
CA ARG A 404 -23.51 -1.19 -32.57
C ARG A 404 -23.90 -2.66 -32.78
N MET A 405 -24.50 -3.27 -31.76
CA MET A 405 -25.07 -4.62 -31.84
C MET A 405 -26.40 -4.62 -32.59
N ALA A 406 -26.67 -5.72 -33.29
CA ALA A 406 -27.95 -5.95 -33.95
C ALA A 406 -29.00 -6.43 -32.95
N THR A 407 -30.20 -5.85 -33.00
CA THR A 407 -31.34 -6.25 -32.15
C THR A 407 -32.21 -7.33 -32.79
N THR A 408 -32.07 -7.56 -34.10
CA THR A 408 -32.76 -8.59 -34.87
C THR A 408 -31.79 -9.21 -35.87
N GLY A 409 -32.01 -10.47 -36.28
CA GLY A 409 -31.22 -11.13 -37.35
C GLY A 409 -31.27 -10.43 -38.72
N ASN A 410 -32.08 -9.36 -38.86
CA ASN A 410 -32.01 -8.42 -39.97
C ASN A 410 -31.32 -7.13 -39.51
N CYS A 411 -30.20 -6.81 -40.16
CA CYS A 411 -29.61 -5.49 -40.08
C CYS A 411 -29.78 -4.80 -41.44
N THR A 412 -30.52 -3.69 -41.46
CA THR A 412 -30.95 -3.05 -42.72
C THR A 412 -29.97 -2.04 -43.28
N GLN A 413 -28.89 -1.69 -42.57
CA GLN A 413 -27.85 -0.88 -43.21
C GLN A 413 -26.45 -0.98 -42.60
N PHE A 414 -26.27 -1.09 -41.27
CA PHE A 414 -24.95 -0.89 -40.66
C PHE A 414 -24.83 -1.51 -39.26
N CYS A 415 -24.71 -2.84 -39.17
CA CYS A 415 -24.31 -3.53 -37.94
C CYS A 415 -22.89 -3.97 -38.18
N PHE A 416 -21.98 -3.64 -37.27
CA PHE A 416 -20.55 -3.77 -37.54
C PHE A 416 -19.78 -4.54 -36.48
N ALA A 417 -20.49 -5.10 -35.50
CA ALA A 417 -19.95 -6.17 -34.68
C ALA A 417 -19.98 -7.46 -35.52
N HIS A 418 -19.04 -7.56 -36.46
CA HIS A 418 -18.87 -8.67 -37.39
C HIS A 418 -17.62 -9.48 -37.03
N PHE A 419 -17.63 -10.77 -37.32
CA PHE A 419 -16.42 -11.56 -37.48
C PHE A 419 -16.62 -12.60 -38.59
N LYS A 420 -15.52 -13.04 -39.22
CA LYS A 420 -15.53 -13.99 -40.33
C LYS A 420 -14.87 -15.30 -39.90
N HIS A 421 -15.65 -16.38 -39.89
CA HIS A 421 -15.19 -17.73 -39.55
C HIS A 421 -15.22 -18.64 -40.79
N PHE A 422 -14.13 -19.37 -41.09
CA PHE A 422 -14.06 -20.28 -42.25
C PHE A 422 -14.79 -21.61 -41.94
N GLY A 423 -15.71 -22.00 -42.84
CA GLY A 423 -16.56 -23.21 -42.69
C GLY A 423 -17.96 -23.10 -43.34
N VAL A 424 -18.34 -21.91 -43.82
CA VAL A 424 -19.63 -21.64 -44.49
C VAL A 424 -19.38 -21.40 -46.00
N PRO A 425 -20.03 -22.12 -46.93
CA PRO A 425 -19.79 -21.95 -48.37
C PRO A 425 -20.07 -20.53 -48.85
N LYS A 426 -19.23 -20.00 -49.75
CA LYS A 426 -19.48 -18.76 -50.51
C LYS A 426 -20.79 -18.91 -51.29
N GLY A 427 -21.88 -18.42 -50.73
CA GLY A 427 -23.13 -18.23 -51.47
C GLY A 427 -23.04 -16.98 -52.34
N GLU A 428 -23.52 -17.09 -53.57
CA GLU A 428 -23.60 -16.01 -54.55
C GLU A 428 -24.35 -14.81 -53.95
N ARG A 429 -23.67 -13.64 -53.90
CA ARG A 429 -24.00 -12.36 -53.21
C ARG A 429 -23.43 -12.10 -51.81
N GLY A 430 -22.20 -12.56 -51.57
CA GLY A 430 -21.15 -11.73 -50.95
C GLY A 430 -21.32 -11.32 -49.48
N VAL A 431 -20.56 -12.02 -48.61
CA VAL A 431 -20.27 -11.75 -47.19
C VAL A 431 -21.38 -12.11 -46.20
N LYS A 432 -21.41 -13.38 -45.75
CA LYS A 432 -22.11 -13.75 -44.51
C LYS A 432 -21.18 -13.45 -43.33
N THR A 433 -21.32 -12.27 -42.76
CA THR A 433 -20.74 -11.91 -41.45
C THR A 433 -21.62 -12.46 -40.33
N HIS A 434 -21.00 -12.91 -39.23
CA HIS A 434 -21.75 -13.22 -38.01
C HIS A 434 -22.00 -11.92 -37.24
N LEU A 435 -23.25 -11.62 -36.93
CA LEU A 435 -23.61 -10.54 -36.02
C LEU A 435 -23.29 -10.96 -34.59
N LEU A 436 -22.83 -10.03 -33.74
CA LEU A 436 -22.65 -10.30 -32.31
C LEU A 436 -23.86 -9.85 -31.50
N ASN A 437 -24.28 -10.68 -30.55
CA ASN A 437 -25.22 -10.33 -29.48
C ASN A 437 -24.56 -10.38 -28.08
N TRP A 438 -23.35 -10.92 -28.00
CA TRP A 438 -22.59 -11.06 -26.76
C TRP A 438 -21.10 -11.01 -27.07
N ALA A 439 -20.34 -10.26 -26.27
CA ALA A 439 -18.88 -10.17 -26.37
C ALA A 439 -18.26 -9.89 -24.99
N VAL A 440 -17.13 -10.52 -24.72
CA VAL A 440 -16.31 -10.28 -23.53
C VAL A 440 -14.85 -10.16 -23.93
N MET A 441 -14.18 -9.18 -23.35
CA MET A 441 -12.73 -9.00 -23.44
C MET A 441 -12.14 -9.06 -22.04
N LYS A 442 -11.17 -9.93 -21.80
CA LYS A 442 -10.56 -10.13 -20.47
C LYS A 442 -9.07 -10.39 -20.56
N ILE A 443 -8.33 -10.04 -19.53
CA ILE A 443 -6.87 -10.21 -19.48
C ILE A 443 -6.43 -11.07 -18.30
N LYS A 444 -5.29 -11.75 -18.45
CA LYS A 444 -4.69 -12.53 -17.38
C LYS A 444 -3.19 -12.33 -17.39
N LYS A 445 -2.62 -12.03 -16.22
CA LYS A 445 -1.17 -11.94 -16.04
C LYS A 445 -0.57 -13.34 -16.19
N ILE A 446 0.51 -13.44 -16.96
CA ILE A 446 1.29 -14.66 -17.15
C ILE A 446 2.68 -14.44 -16.55
N GLU A 447 3.21 -15.47 -15.90
CA GLU A 447 4.54 -15.50 -15.29
C GLU A 447 5.68 -15.40 -16.30
#